data_AF-A0A965YGM6-F1
#
_entry.id   AF-A0A965YGM6-F1
#
_cell.length_a   1.000
_cell.length_b   1.000
_cell.length_c   1.000
_cell.angle_alpha   90.00
_cell.angle_beta   90.00
_cell.angle_gamma   90.00
#
_symmetry.space_group_name_H-M   'P 1'
#
loop_
_entity.id
_entity.type
_entity.pdbx_description
1 polymer ?
#
loop_
_entity_poly.entity_id
_entity_poly.type
_entity_poly.pdbx_seq_one_letter_code
_entity_poly.pdbx_strand_id
1 'polypeptide(L)'
;SKPPSSDFYHKPKPSSINKGGQGPKRKSGGQKGHEGTTMRLKDEPDVVLQCLPSDCIACRHARKCKAQRSVVETRNVVDVLITSEQSRYECVQVLCPRSGKTLKGSFPEGVNTHLQYGTNLKAMVAALSSFGMVGASRICELVEGLAGVSLSDGTVCNILSDCADRCKELEPELRKRLLASEVLHCDETGIRVNGRMQWAHTAATDRVTMITVHPKRGVEGIVAGGVLPHYEGVVAHDCWSSYYNDAFKHATHACCGAHIDRELEGVIQNHRQRWAKSMQNLLAKLYKTKSKLTARGQASAPKKLVQEFSAGYDRILERGFSRNPYQEPKERKRGKPKKGKVLCLLERLRDLKDDVLRFFTDFRVPFSNNIAERSFRMSKLKMKTAGSFRSADGGSNFCWIFSIIDTVRKNGGNPFKALEQLFNNSFSLAFLD
;
A
#
# COMPACT_ATOMS: atom_id res chain seq x y z
N SER A 1 20.93 16.00 -26.21
CA SER A 1 19.94 15.10 -25.58
C SER A 1 20.54 14.58 -24.28
N LYS A 2 19.84 14.67 -23.14
CA LYS A 2 20.34 14.14 -21.86
C LYS A 2 19.82 12.71 -21.63
N PRO A 3 20.60 11.82 -20.99
CA PRO A 3 20.27 10.40 -20.88
C PRO A 3 19.05 10.16 -19.97
N PRO A 4 18.29 9.08 -20.22
CA PRO A 4 17.07 8.72 -19.50
C PRO A 4 17.29 8.35 -18.02
N SER A 5 18.54 8.16 -17.59
CA SER A 5 18.94 7.90 -16.20
C SER A 5 19.13 9.15 -15.34
N SER A 6 18.90 10.34 -15.90
CA SER A 6 18.97 11.59 -15.14
C SER A 6 17.82 11.61 -14.12
N ASP A 7 18.09 11.31 -12.84
CA ASP A 7 17.07 11.37 -11.77
C ASP A 7 16.75 12.86 -11.53
N PHE A 8 15.77 13.40 -12.26
CA PHE A 8 15.33 14.80 -12.22
C PHE A 8 14.70 15.24 -10.89
N TYR A 9 14.56 14.32 -9.93
CA TYR A 9 13.95 14.61 -8.65
C TYR A 9 15.04 14.91 -7.61
N HIS A 10 15.23 16.20 -7.31
CA HIS A 10 15.70 16.61 -5.98
C HIS A 10 14.66 16.14 -4.95
N LYS A 11 14.74 14.85 -4.58
CA LYS A 11 13.84 14.27 -3.59
C LYS A 11 14.09 15.02 -2.27
N PRO A 12 13.06 15.63 -1.67
CA PRO A 12 13.23 16.21 -0.35
C PRO A 12 13.74 15.13 0.59
N LYS A 13 14.74 15.47 1.42
CA LYS A 13 15.32 14.51 2.37
C LYS A 13 14.22 13.93 3.27
N PRO A 14 14.35 12.69 3.74
CA PRO A 14 13.40 12.12 4.70
C PRO A 14 13.27 13.01 5.95
N SER A 15 12.12 12.94 6.62
CA SER A 15 11.91 13.60 7.91
C SER A 15 13.06 13.27 8.87
N SER A 16 13.60 14.31 9.51
CA SER A 16 14.62 14.23 10.54
C SER A 16 14.08 13.76 11.90
N ILE A 17 12.78 13.99 12.15
CA ILE A 17 12.07 13.68 13.40
C ILE A 17 11.54 12.26 13.37
N ASN A 18 10.82 11.91 12.29
CA ASN A 18 10.31 10.57 12.07
C ASN A 18 11.30 9.73 11.26
N LYS A 19 12.54 9.68 11.74
CA LYS A 19 13.46 8.61 11.37
C LYS A 19 12.98 7.40 12.15
N GLY A 20 12.16 6.55 11.52
CA GLY A 20 11.62 5.36 12.17
C GLY A 20 12.69 4.66 13.00
N GLY A 21 12.58 4.77 14.34
CA GLY A 21 13.58 4.37 15.31
C GLY A 21 14.96 5.00 15.12
N GLN A 22 15.42 5.79 16.10
CA GLN A 22 16.86 5.98 16.35
C GLN A 22 17.49 4.68 16.86
N GLY A 23 17.38 3.61 16.09
CA GLY A 23 18.36 2.54 16.12
C GLY A 23 19.57 2.98 15.27
N PRO A 24 20.76 2.41 15.50
CA PRO A 24 21.85 2.52 14.52
C PRO A 24 21.30 2.15 13.13
N LYS A 25 21.84 2.74 12.04
CA LYS A 25 21.54 2.33 10.66
C LYS A 25 21.55 0.80 10.63
N ARG A 26 20.37 0.20 10.63
CA ARG A 26 20.23 -1.25 10.66
C ARG A 26 20.87 -1.75 9.37
N LYS A 27 21.92 -2.56 9.50
CA LYS A 27 22.54 -3.18 8.32
C LYS A 27 21.44 -3.97 7.60
N SER A 28 21.47 -3.96 6.27
CA SER A 28 20.62 -4.86 5.49
C SER A 28 20.87 -6.31 5.95
N GLY A 29 19.80 -7.04 6.27
CA GLY A 29 19.86 -8.39 6.84
C GLY A 29 19.19 -8.51 8.22
N GLY A 30 19.20 -9.73 8.77
CA GLY A 30 18.67 -10.02 10.11
C GLY A 30 19.35 -9.17 11.17
N GLN A 31 18.55 -8.55 12.04
CA GLN A 31 19.10 -7.69 13.11
C GLN A 31 19.59 -8.54 14.28
N LYS A 32 20.57 -8.04 15.04
CA LYS A 32 21.01 -8.70 16.27
C LYS A 32 19.83 -8.81 17.25
N GLY A 33 19.45 -10.04 17.61
CA GLY A 33 18.27 -10.35 18.44
C GLY A 33 16.96 -10.50 17.66
N HIS A 34 16.97 -10.38 16.34
CA HIS A 34 15.83 -10.82 15.52
C HIS A 34 15.81 -12.34 15.54
N GLU A 35 14.71 -12.94 15.99
CA GLU A 35 14.53 -14.39 15.87
C GLU A 35 14.65 -14.77 14.40
N GLY A 36 15.57 -15.70 14.10
CA GLY A 36 15.70 -16.25 12.77
C GLY A 36 14.43 -17.01 12.45
N THR A 37 13.66 -16.54 11.50
CA THR A 37 12.57 -17.33 10.91
C THR A 37 13.19 -18.25 9.86
N THR A 38 13.85 -19.31 10.34
CA THR A 38 14.26 -20.41 9.45
C THR A 38 13.01 -21.09 8.92
N MET A 39 13.00 -21.41 7.62
CA MET A 39 11.89 -22.17 7.05
C MET A 39 11.71 -23.46 7.85
N ARG A 40 10.50 -23.68 8.38
CA ARG A 40 10.17 -24.96 9.02
C ARG A 40 10.04 -26.01 7.93
N LEU A 41 10.91 -27.02 7.98
CA LEU A 41 10.79 -28.21 7.13
C LEU A 41 9.51 -28.95 7.52
N LYS A 42 8.91 -29.64 6.55
CA LYS A 42 7.82 -30.59 6.83
C LYS A 42 8.39 -31.69 7.73
N ASP A 43 7.57 -32.17 8.67
CA ASP A 43 7.95 -33.31 9.51
C ASP A 43 8.15 -34.57 8.64
N GLU A 44 7.39 -34.69 7.55
CA GLU A 44 7.56 -35.69 6.49
C GLU A 44 7.78 -35.02 5.12
N PRO A 45 8.91 -35.27 4.43
CA PRO A 45 9.16 -34.70 3.10
C PRO A 45 8.33 -35.39 2.02
N ASP A 46 8.00 -34.66 0.94
CA ASP A 46 7.18 -35.20 -0.16
C ASP A 46 7.88 -36.37 -0.90
N VAL A 47 9.23 -36.34 -0.94
CA VAL A 47 10.06 -37.39 -1.54
C VAL A 47 11.32 -37.59 -0.70
N VAL A 48 11.70 -38.85 -0.45
CA VAL A 48 12.98 -39.22 0.18
C VAL A 48 13.87 -39.90 -0.84
N LEU A 49 15.02 -39.28 -1.14
CA LEU A 49 16.03 -39.85 -2.04
C LEU A 49 17.23 -40.35 -1.22
N GLN A 50 17.59 -41.63 -1.38
CA GLN A 50 18.77 -42.20 -0.72
C GLN A 50 20.03 -41.97 -1.56
N CYS A 51 20.97 -41.18 -1.03
CA CYS A 51 22.30 -41.02 -1.61
C CYS A 51 23.18 -42.22 -1.22
N LEU A 52 23.28 -43.22 -2.10
CA LEU A 52 24.12 -44.39 -1.87
C LEU A 52 25.60 -44.07 -2.17
N PRO A 53 26.56 -44.75 -1.51
CA PRO A 53 27.96 -44.71 -1.94
C PRO A 53 28.09 -45.06 -3.42
N SER A 54 29.03 -44.43 -4.14
CA SER A 54 29.25 -44.64 -5.57
C SER A 54 29.37 -46.12 -5.93
N ASP A 55 30.14 -46.86 -5.13
CA ASP A 55 30.40 -48.29 -5.32
C ASP A 55 29.13 -49.14 -5.16
N CYS A 56 28.12 -48.64 -4.45
CA CYS A 56 26.85 -49.32 -4.23
C CYS A 56 25.84 -49.14 -5.38
N ILE A 57 26.00 -48.14 -6.25
CA ILE A 57 25.01 -47.80 -7.29
C ILE A 57 24.88 -48.93 -8.33
N ALA A 58 26.00 -49.51 -8.75
CA ALA A 58 26.06 -50.62 -9.71
C ALA A 58 26.43 -51.97 -9.07
N CYS A 59 26.50 -52.04 -7.73
CA CYS A 59 26.87 -53.27 -7.04
C CYS A 59 25.76 -54.32 -7.15
N ARG A 60 26.12 -55.50 -7.70
CA ARG A 60 25.21 -56.65 -7.83
C ARG A 60 24.68 -57.17 -6.48
N HIS A 61 25.38 -56.88 -5.38
CA HIS A 61 24.99 -57.26 -4.03
C HIS A 61 24.24 -56.15 -3.26
N ALA A 62 24.01 -54.97 -3.85
CA ALA A 62 23.44 -53.82 -3.16
C ALA A 62 22.06 -54.09 -2.50
N ARG A 63 21.28 -55.02 -3.06
CA ARG A 63 20.00 -55.48 -2.48
C ARG A 63 20.18 -56.24 -1.16
N LYS A 64 21.21 -57.08 -1.04
CA LYS A 64 21.50 -57.85 0.19
C LYS A 64 21.92 -56.93 1.34
N CYS A 65 22.63 -55.85 1.03
CA CYS A 65 23.07 -54.87 2.02
C CYS A 65 21.98 -53.84 2.40
N LYS A 66 20.76 -53.92 1.84
CA LYS A 66 19.70 -52.92 2.07
C LYS A 66 19.34 -52.81 3.56
N ALA A 67 19.24 -53.94 4.26
CA ALA A 67 18.93 -53.99 5.69
C ALA A 67 20.05 -53.44 6.59
N GLN A 68 21.27 -53.36 6.07
CA GLN A 68 22.44 -52.83 6.80
C GLN A 68 22.63 -51.33 6.58
N ARG A 69 21.80 -50.68 5.75
CA ARG A 69 21.90 -49.24 5.51
C ARG A 69 21.40 -48.48 6.74
N SER A 70 22.18 -47.50 7.17
CA SER A 70 21.78 -46.50 8.15
C SER A 70 21.92 -45.11 7.54
N VAL A 71 20.99 -44.21 7.86
CA VAL A 71 21.11 -42.79 7.47
C VAL A 71 22.11 -42.13 8.41
N VAL A 72 23.19 -41.60 7.85
CA VAL A 72 24.26 -40.93 8.61
C VAL A 72 24.12 -39.41 8.63
N GLU A 73 23.53 -38.83 7.58
CA GLU A 73 23.28 -37.39 7.44
C GLU A 73 22.05 -37.18 6.54
N THR A 74 21.31 -36.10 6.78
CA THR A 74 20.16 -35.68 5.95
C THR A 74 20.37 -34.26 5.43
N ARG A 75 20.12 -34.05 4.14
CA ARG A 75 20.06 -32.71 3.52
C ARG A 75 18.71 -32.57 2.82
N ASN A 76 18.12 -31.38 2.91
CA ASN A 76 16.80 -31.10 2.34
C ASN A 76 16.94 -30.11 1.17
N VAL A 77 16.34 -30.44 0.03
CA VAL A 77 16.16 -29.53 -1.11
C VAL A 77 14.67 -29.22 -1.18
N VAL A 78 14.34 -27.93 -1.17
CA VAL A 78 12.96 -27.45 -1.28
C VAL A 78 12.85 -26.76 -2.63
N ASP A 79 12.05 -27.32 -3.52
CA ASP A 79 11.89 -26.83 -4.90
C ASP A 79 10.40 -26.56 -5.19
N VAL A 80 10.13 -25.85 -6.30
CA VAL A 80 8.78 -25.51 -6.75
C VAL A 80 8.47 -26.19 -8.08
N LEU A 81 7.36 -26.94 -8.11
CA LEU A 81 6.82 -27.53 -9.32
C LEU A 81 5.58 -26.74 -9.74
N ILE A 82 5.61 -26.13 -10.93
CA ILE A 82 4.48 -25.41 -11.52
C ILE A 82 3.98 -26.24 -12.70
N THR A 83 2.74 -26.71 -12.61
CA THR A 83 2.10 -27.55 -13.63
C THR A 83 0.77 -26.94 -14.03
N SER A 84 0.48 -26.87 -15.33
CA SER A 84 -0.85 -26.55 -15.84
C SER A 84 -1.70 -27.82 -15.94
N GLU A 85 -2.97 -27.71 -15.58
CA GLU A 85 -3.97 -28.77 -15.71
C GLU A 85 -5.12 -28.28 -16.60
N GLN A 86 -5.50 -29.07 -17.59
CA GLN A 86 -6.62 -28.81 -18.48
C GLN A 86 -7.70 -29.88 -18.30
N SER A 87 -8.85 -29.49 -17.77
CA SER A 87 -10.03 -30.34 -17.73
C SER A 87 -10.94 -30.09 -18.94
N ARG A 88 -11.47 -31.14 -19.55
CA ARG A 88 -12.52 -31.06 -20.58
C ARG A 88 -13.84 -31.53 -19.98
N TYR A 89 -14.87 -30.71 -20.10
CA TYR A 89 -16.24 -31.08 -19.75
C TYR A 89 -16.96 -31.56 -21.01
N GLU A 90 -17.51 -32.77 -20.98
CA GLU A 90 -18.25 -33.36 -22.09
C GLU A 90 -19.73 -33.46 -21.75
N CYS A 91 -20.57 -32.77 -22.53
CA CYS A 91 -22.02 -32.86 -22.40
C CYS A 91 -22.51 -34.06 -23.21
N VAL A 92 -22.81 -35.16 -22.51
CA VAL A 92 -23.26 -36.42 -23.13
C VAL A 92 -24.77 -36.40 -23.38
N GLN A 93 -25.17 -37.06 -24.46
CA GLN A 93 -26.57 -37.33 -24.80
C GLN A 93 -26.81 -38.85 -24.82
N VAL A 94 -27.91 -39.30 -24.23
CA VAL A 94 -28.29 -40.72 -24.18
C VAL A 94 -29.73 -40.92 -24.59
N LEU A 95 -30.03 -42.01 -25.31
CA LEU A 95 -31.40 -42.49 -25.50
C LEU A 95 -31.80 -43.31 -24.27
N CYS A 96 -32.73 -42.81 -23.47
CA CYS A 96 -33.14 -43.49 -22.25
C CYS A 96 -33.99 -44.73 -22.59
N PRO A 97 -33.54 -45.97 -22.27
CA PRO A 97 -34.27 -47.18 -22.61
C PRO A 97 -35.60 -47.31 -21.86
N ARG A 98 -35.77 -46.61 -20.74
CA ARG A 98 -37.00 -46.61 -19.94
C ARG A 98 -38.07 -45.67 -20.49
N SER A 99 -37.68 -44.47 -20.95
CA SER A 99 -38.64 -43.44 -21.36
C SER A 99 -38.73 -43.26 -22.88
N GLY A 100 -37.81 -43.84 -23.65
CA GLY A 100 -37.65 -43.61 -25.08
C GLY A 100 -37.19 -42.19 -25.44
N LYS A 101 -36.95 -41.32 -24.44
CA LYS A 101 -36.54 -39.93 -24.65
C LYS A 101 -35.03 -39.80 -24.75
N THR A 102 -34.61 -38.89 -25.61
CA THR A 102 -33.24 -38.38 -25.65
C THR A 102 -33.01 -37.45 -24.45
N LEU A 103 -32.10 -37.83 -23.56
CA LEU A 103 -31.67 -37.02 -22.42
C LEU A 103 -30.30 -36.41 -22.72
N LYS A 104 -30.09 -35.15 -22.34
CA LYS A 104 -28.83 -34.42 -22.52
C LYS A 104 -28.36 -33.88 -21.17
N GLY A 105 -27.07 -34.01 -20.89
CA GLY A 105 -26.46 -33.39 -19.71
C GLY A 105 -26.46 -31.85 -19.76
N SER A 106 -26.11 -31.23 -18.65
CA SER A 106 -25.85 -29.78 -18.57
C SER A 106 -24.45 -29.54 -18.03
N PHE A 107 -23.83 -28.43 -18.42
CA PHE A 107 -22.58 -28.01 -17.80
C PHE A 107 -22.85 -27.49 -16.37
N PRO A 108 -21.91 -27.70 -15.44
CA PRO A 108 -22.02 -27.12 -14.10
C PRO A 108 -21.89 -25.59 -14.16
N GLU A 109 -22.36 -24.92 -13.10
CA GLU A 109 -22.21 -23.48 -12.96
C GLU A 109 -20.74 -23.07 -13.09
N GLY A 110 -20.48 -22.01 -13.87
CA GLY A 110 -19.14 -21.49 -14.09
C GLY A 110 -18.41 -22.12 -15.27
N VAL A 111 -18.91 -23.19 -15.90
CA VAL A 111 -18.39 -23.74 -17.18
C VAL A 111 -19.25 -23.24 -18.33
N ASN A 112 -18.94 -22.03 -18.81
CA ASN A 112 -19.84 -21.24 -19.65
C ASN A 112 -19.35 -21.08 -21.10
N THR A 113 -18.06 -21.29 -21.35
CA THR A 113 -17.45 -21.03 -22.66
C THR A 113 -16.59 -22.19 -23.13
N HIS A 114 -16.30 -22.22 -24.43
CA HIS A 114 -15.43 -23.23 -25.02
C HIS A 114 -14.02 -23.25 -24.40
N LEU A 115 -13.49 -22.07 -24.09
CA LEU A 115 -12.22 -21.87 -23.37
C LEU A 115 -12.44 -20.86 -22.25
N GLN A 116 -12.00 -21.21 -21.05
CA GLN A 116 -11.95 -20.33 -19.89
C GLN A 116 -10.79 -20.70 -18.99
N TYR A 117 -10.25 -19.69 -18.30
CA TYR A 117 -9.12 -19.86 -17.40
C TYR A 117 -9.57 -20.10 -15.97
N GLY A 118 -8.94 -21.07 -15.30
CA GLY A 118 -9.20 -21.40 -13.90
C GLY A 118 -8.80 -20.29 -12.92
N THR A 119 -9.33 -20.38 -11.70
CA THR A 119 -9.16 -19.39 -10.63
C THR A 119 -7.70 -19.17 -10.25
N ASN A 120 -6.89 -20.23 -10.17
CA ASN A 120 -5.46 -20.15 -9.82
C ASN A 120 -4.65 -19.33 -10.84
N LEU A 121 -4.90 -19.56 -12.13
CA LEU A 121 -4.23 -18.83 -13.19
C LEU A 121 -4.64 -17.35 -13.17
N LYS A 122 -5.94 -17.07 -13.02
CA LYS A 122 -6.46 -15.71 -12.89
C LYS A 122 -5.87 -14.98 -11.67
N ALA A 123 -5.79 -15.65 -10.51
CA ALA A 123 -5.19 -15.12 -9.29
C ALA A 123 -3.69 -14.83 -9.47
N MET A 124 -2.95 -15.71 -10.15
CA MET A 124 -1.56 -15.49 -10.49
C MET A 124 -1.36 -14.25 -11.36
N VAL A 125 -2.16 -14.08 -12.41
CA VAL A 125 -2.15 -12.89 -13.27
C VAL A 125 -2.43 -11.61 -12.46
N ALA A 126 -3.46 -11.63 -11.63
CA ALA A 126 -3.82 -10.49 -10.77
C ALA A 126 -2.71 -10.15 -9.76
N ALA A 127 -2.11 -11.16 -9.13
CA ALA A 127 -1.02 -11.00 -8.18
C ALA A 127 0.23 -10.42 -8.86
N LEU A 128 0.65 -10.95 -10.02
CA LEU A 128 1.79 -10.42 -10.76
C LEU A 128 1.57 -8.96 -11.18
N SER A 129 0.37 -8.61 -11.64
CA SER A 129 0.07 -7.24 -12.08
C SER A 129 -0.02 -6.25 -10.91
N SER A 130 -0.83 -6.55 -9.90
CA SER A 130 -1.25 -5.57 -8.88
C SER A 130 -0.43 -5.65 -7.59
N PHE A 131 0.23 -6.78 -7.31
CA PHE A 131 1.18 -6.90 -6.21
C PHE A 131 2.64 -6.87 -6.69
N GLY A 132 2.95 -7.66 -7.72
CA GLY A 132 4.28 -7.73 -8.34
C GLY A 132 4.63 -6.54 -9.25
N MET A 133 3.64 -5.70 -9.60
CA MET A 133 3.81 -4.53 -10.48
C MET A 133 4.30 -4.87 -11.90
N VAL A 134 4.13 -6.12 -12.33
CA VAL A 134 4.55 -6.61 -13.64
C VAL A 134 3.64 -6.00 -14.73
N GLY A 135 4.21 -5.72 -15.91
CA GLY A 135 3.47 -5.24 -17.07
C GLY A 135 2.81 -6.40 -17.81
N ALA A 136 1.71 -6.18 -18.53
CA ALA A 136 0.92 -7.24 -19.17
C ALA A 136 1.76 -8.17 -20.06
N SER A 137 2.58 -7.63 -20.96
CA SER A 137 3.46 -8.43 -21.83
C SER A 137 4.40 -9.35 -21.05
N ARG A 138 5.02 -8.84 -19.97
CA ARG A 138 5.88 -9.64 -19.09
C ARG A 138 5.10 -10.67 -18.28
N ILE A 139 3.83 -10.41 -17.98
CA ILE A 139 2.97 -11.43 -17.37
C ILE A 139 2.75 -12.56 -18.37
N CYS A 140 2.46 -12.25 -19.64
CA CYS A 140 2.32 -13.27 -20.69
C CYS A 140 3.59 -14.12 -20.80
N GLU A 141 4.78 -13.51 -20.86
CA GLU A 141 6.07 -14.21 -20.89
C GLU A 141 6.30 -15.11 -19.65
N LEU A 142 6.02 -14.59 -18.45
CA LEU A 142 6.20 -15.35 -17.20
C LEU A 142 5.22 -16.51 -17.11
N VAL A 143 3.96 -16.33 -17.50
CA VAL A 143 2.95 -17.39 -17.44
C VAL A 143 3.26 -18.49 -18.44
N GLU A 144 3.69 -18.13 -19.66
CA GLU A 144 4.16 -19.09 -20.66
C GLU A 144 5.36 -19.89 -20.14
N GLY A 145 6.39 -19.21 -19.62
CA GLY A 145 7.61 -19.86 -19.16
C GLY A 145 7.44 -20.70 -17.88
N LEU A 146 6.54 -20.30 -16.98
CA LEU A 146 6.32 -21.01 -15.71
C LEU A 146 5.27 -22.12 -15.79
N ALA A 147 4.22 -21.92 -16.59
CA ALA A 147 3.06 -22.81 -16.63
C ALA A 147 2.76 -23.40 -18.01
N GLY A 148 3.48 -22.99 -19.06
CA GLY A 148 3.22 -23.44 -20.43
C GLY A 148 1.87 -22.97 -20.98
N VAL A 149 1.33 -21.85 -20.47
CA VAL A 149 0.02 -21.32 -20.87
C VAL A 149 0.18 -19.98 -21.58
N SER A 150 -0.19 -19.95 -22.86
CA SER A 150 -0.09 -18.73 -23.67
C SER A 150 -1.27 -17.81 -23.41
N LEU A 151 -0.98 -16.58 -22.97
CA LEU A 151 -1.96 -15.52 -22.78
C LEU A 151 -1.70 -14.34 -23.72
N SER A 152 -2.76 -13.62 -24.05
CA SER A 152 -2.66 -12.31 -24.70
C SER A 152 -2.73 -11.17 -23.67
N ASP A 153 -2.20 -10.01 -24.03
CA ASP A 153 -2.35 -8.78 -23.22
C ASP A 153 -3.83 -8.43 -22.98
N GLY A 154 -4.70 -8.70 -23.95
CA GLY A 154 -6.15 -8.52 -23.82
C GLY A 154 -6.73 -9.46 -22.77
N THR A 155 -6.30 -10.72 -22.75
CA THR A 155 -6.70 -11.70 -21.72
C THR A 155 -6.26 -11.24 -20.33
N VAL A 156 -5.02 -10.76 -20.19
CA VAL A 156 -4.54 -10.20 -18.91
C VAL A 156 -5.41 -9.02 -18.47
N CYS A 157 -5.71 -8.08 -19.37
CA CYS A 157 -6.58 -6.95 -19.07
C CYS A 157 -7.99 -7.40 -18.63
N ASN A 158 -8.57 -8.39 -19.31
CA ASN A 158 -9.90 -8.91 -18.98
C ASN A 158 -9.93 -9.57 -17.60
N ILE A 159 -8.90 -10.36 -17.24
CA ILE A 159 -8.76 -10.95 -15.91
C ILE A 159 -8.67 -9.87 -14.83
N LEU A 160 -7.91 -8.80 -15.10
CA LEU A 160 -7.80 -7.68 -14.15
C LEU A 160 -9.10 -6.88 -14.04
N SER A 161 -9.89 -6.79 -15.11
CA SER A 161 -11.22 -6.16 -15.05
C SER A 161 -12.18 -6.99 -14.19
N ASP A 162 -12.31 -8.29 -14.47
CA ASP A 162 -13.11 -9.24 -13.68
C ASP A 162 -12.72 -9.19 -12.19
N CYS A 163 -11.41 -9.19 -11.89
CA CYS A 163 -10.93 -9.06 -10.52
C CYS A 163 -11.32 -7.72 -9.88
N ALA A 164 -11.23 -6.63 -10.62
CA ALA A 164 -11.54 -5.30 -10.11
C ALA A 164 -13.03 -5.12 -9.83
N ASP A 165 -13.90 -5.66 -10.69
CA ASP A 165 -15.35 -5.63 -10.50
C ASP A 165 -15.73 -6.35 -9.20
N ARG A 166 -15.17 -7.54 -8.97
CA ARG A 166 -15.33 -8.30 -7.70
C ARG A 166 -14.80 -7.53 -6.48
N CYS A 167 -13.66 -6.83 -6.63
CA CYS A 167 -13.12 -6.00 -5.54
C CYS A 167 -14.02 -4.79 -5.26
N LYS A 168 -14.65 -4.22 -6.29
CA LYS A 168 -15.52 -3.06 -6.19
C LYS A 168 -16.83 -3.39 -5.48
N GLU A 169 -17.32 -4.63 -5.57
CA GLU A 169 -18.49 -5.08 -4.79
C GLU A 169 -18.28 -4.96 -3.26
N LEU A 170 -17.02 -4.95 -2.81
CA LEU A 170 -16.65 -4.80 -1.39
C LEU A 170 -16.54 -3.34 -0.94
N GLU A 171 -16.69 -2.38 -1.86
CA GLU A 171 -16.58 -0.94 -1.59
C GLU A 171 -17.47 -0.46 -0.44
N PRO A 172 -18.77 -0.82 -0.35
CA PRO A 172 -19.62 -0.38 0.75
C PRO A 172 -19.11 -0.80 2.12
N GLU A 173 -18.58 -2.03 2.22
CA GLU A 173 -18.04 -2.58 3.47
C GLU A 173 -16.71 -1.92 3.86
N LEU A 174 -15.82 -1.69 2.88
CA LEU A 174 -14.58 -0.93 3.10
C LEU A 174 -14.91 0.49 3.60
N ARG A 175 -15.85 1.17 2.94
CA ARG A 175 -16.27 2.52 3.31
C ARG A 175 -16.85 2.55 4.72
N LYS A 176 -17.75 1.63 5.06
CA LYS A 176 -18.33 1.50 6.41
C LYS A 176 -17.24 1.40 7.48
N ARG A 177 -16.24 0.55 7.27
CA ARG A 177 -15.12 0.36 8.23
C ARG A 177 -14.21 1.58 8.33
N LEU A 178 -13.96 2.29 7.22
CA LEU A 178 -13.20 3.54 7.23
C LEU A 178 -13.97 4.64 7.98
N LEU A 179 -15.28 4.76 7.75
CA LEU A 179 -16.13 5.75 8.42
C LEU A 179 -16.22 5.51 9.93
N ALA A 180 -16.21 4.24 10.36
CA ALA A 180 -16.24 3.87 11.78
C ALA A 180 -14.89 4.04 12.51
N SER A 181 -13.81 4.39 11.79
CA SER A 181 -12.46 4.47 12.37
C SER A 181 -12.22 5.76 13.15
N GLU A 182 -11.41 5.71 14.20
CA GLU A 182 -11.09 6.91 14.99
C GLU A 182 -10.14 7.89 14.27
N VAL A 183 -9.21 7.35 13.46
CA VAL A 183 -8.22 8.13 12.71
C VAL A 183 -8.14 7.64 11.27
N LEU A 184 -8.45 8.54 10.34
CA LEU A 184 -8.36 8.32 8.90
C LEU A 184 -7.10 8.95 8.32
N HIS A 185 -6.43 8.23 7.44
CA HIS A 185 -5.24 8.69 6.73
C HIS A 185 -5.57 8.95 5.27
N CYS A 186 -5.45 10.21 4.84
CA CYS A 186 -5.76 10.63 3.47
C CYS A 186 -4.55 11.23 2.76
N ASP A 187 -4.37 10.89 1.48
CA ASP A 187 -3.35 11.47 0.60
C ASP A 187 -3.74 11.25 -0.87
N GLU A 188 -3.11 11.97 -1.79
CA GLU A 188 -3.25 11.75 -3.22
C GLU A 188 -1.91 11.63 -3.95
N THR A 189 -1.92 10.85 -5.03
CA THR A 189 -0.80 10.80 -5.96
C THR A 189 -1.26 10.83 -7.41
N GLY A 190 -0.47 11.50 -8.24
CA GLY A 190 -0.66 11.44 -9.68
C GLY A 190 -0.40 10.04 -10.22
N ILE A 191 -1.31 9.56 -11.06
CA ILE A 191 -1.15 8.39 -11.92
C ILE A 191 -1.39 8.80 -13.38
N ARG A 192 -0.87 8.03 -14.33
CA ARG A 192 -1.13 8.27 -15.76
C ARG A 192 -2.07 7.22 -16.31
N VAL A 193 -3.16 7.67 -16.92
CA VAL A 193 -4.13 6.85 -17.63
C VAL A 193 -4.25 7.42 -19.03
N ASN A 194 -3.98 6.60 -20.06
CA ASN A 194 -3.91 7.02 -21.45
C ASN A 194 -3.04 8.26 -21.67
N GLY A 195 -1.88 8.31 -21.01
CA GLY A 195 -0.95 9.44 -21.08
C GLY A 195 -1.42 10.71 -20.36
N ARG A 196 -2.65 10.76 -19.85
CA ARG A 196 -3.21 11.89 -19.11
C ARG A 196 -3.00 11.72 -17.61
N MET A 197 -2.71 12.82 -16.92
CA MET A 197 -2.63 12.82 -15.45
C MET A 197 -4.03 12.61 -14.88
N GLN A 198 -4.13 11.67 -13.95
CA GLN A 198 -5.27 11.42 -13.08
C GLN A 198 -4.74 11.35 -11.64
N TRP A 199 -5.63 11.30 -10.65
CA TRP A 199 -5.27 11.30 -9.24
C TRP A 199 -5.85 10.07 -8.56
N ALA A 200 -4.97 9.29 -7.94
CA ALA A 200 -5.36 8.25 -7.00
C ALA A 200 -5.53 8.89 -5.62
N HIS A 201 -6.72 8.77 -5.04
CA HIS A 201 -7.10 9.28 -3.73
C HIS A 201 -7.14 8.12 -2.75
N THR A 202 -6.44 8.23 -1.62
CA THR A 202 -6.37 7.17 -0.62
C THR A 202 -7.13 7.58 0.62
N ALA A 203 -7.95 6.67 1.16
CA ALA A 203 -8.51 6.73 2.50
C ALA A 203 -8.12 5.43 3.21
N ALA A 204 -7.39 5.51 4.32
CA ALA A 204 -6.80 4.34 4.95
C ALA A 204 -6.74 4.41 6.47
N THR A 205 -6.72 3.26 7.11
CA THR A 205 -6.35 3.04 8.51
C THR A 205 -5.17 2.08 8.59
N ASP A 206 -4.74 1.69 9.78
CA ASP A 206 -3.76 0.62 9.95
C ASP A 206 -4.27 -0.76 9.49
N ARG A 207 -5.60 -0.95 9.40
CA ARG A 207 -6.25 -2.19 8.97
C ARG A 207 -6.88 -2.16 7.57
N VAL A 208 -7.39 -1.01 7.13
CA VAL A 208 -8.21 -0.91 5.90
C VAL A 208 -7.61 0.10 4.93
N THR A 209 -7.75 -0.16 3.62
CA THR A 209 -7.35 0.75 2.55
C THR A 209 -8.44 0.81 1.49
N MET A 210 -8.79 2.03 1.08
CA MET A 210 -9.57 2.26 -0.14
C MET A 210 -8.86 3.32 -0.99
N ILE A 211 -8.64 2.99 -2.25
CA ILE A 211 -8.01 3.87 -3.24
C ILE A 211 -8.97 4.02 -4.42
N THR A 212 -9.32 5.27 -4.74
CA THR A 212 -10.17 5.61 -5.89
C THR A 212 -9.39 6.47 -6.88
N VAL A 213 -9.83 6.51 -8.14
CA VAL A 213 -9.20 7.32 -9.19
C VAL A 213 -10.17 8.40 -9.65
N HIS A 214 -9.65 9.63 -9.80
CA HIS A 214 -10.42 10.74 -10.32
C HIS A 214 -9.56 11.68 -11.19
N PRO A 215 -10.11 12.31 -12.25
CA PRO A 215 -9.38 13.29 -13.07
C PRO A 215 -8.91 14.52 -12.30
N LYS A 216 -9.62 14.89 -11.24
CA LYS A 216 -9.32 16.06 -10.41
C LYS A 216 -8.69 15.63 -9.08
N ARG A 217 -7.66 16.38 -8.67
CA ARG A 217 -7.03 16.25 -7.34
C ARG A 217 -7.85 16.90 -6.23
N GLY A 218 -8.53 18.01 -6.55
CA GLY A 218 -9.19 18.90 -5.59
C GLY A 218 -10.36 18.28 -4.84
N VAL A 219 -11.12 19.14 -4.19
CA VAL A 219 -12.34 18.80 -3.44
C VAL A 219 -13.23 17.86 -4.22
N GLU A 220 -13.46 18.10 -5.52
CA GLU A 220 -14.24 17.20 -6.40
C GLU A 220 -13.77 15.74 -6.36
N GLY A 221 -12.45 15.50 -6.42
CA GLY A 221 -11.91 14.13 -6.39
C GLY A 221 -12.00 13.48 -5.01
N ILE A 222 -11.76 14.26 -3.95
CA ILE A 222 -11.90 13.79 -2.57
C ILE A 222 -13.37 13.43 -2.29
N VAL A 223 -14.30 14.27 -2.73
CA VAL A 223 -15.75 14.03 -2.61
C VAL A 223 -16.16 12.79 -3.39
N ALA A 224 -15.68 12.63 -4.63
CA ALA A 224 -15.96 11.44 -5.44
C ALA A 224 -15.44 10.14 -4.79
N GLY A 225 -14.37 10.21 -3.98
CA GLY A 225 -13.89 9.08 -3.18
C GLY A 225 -14.84 8.66 -2.07
N GLY A 226 -15.71 9.56 -1.60
CA GLY A 226 -16.88 9.21 -0.80
C GLY A 226 -16.65 8.80 0.66
N VAL A 227 -15.42 8.88 1.17
CA VAL A 227 -15.13 8.62 2.60
C VAL A 227 -15.13 9.92 3.38
N LEU A 228 -14.19 10.83 3.08
CA LEU A 228 -14.01 12.05 3.85
C LEU A 228 -15.25 12.96 3.97
N PRO A 229 -16.13 13.11 2.95
CA PRO A 229 -17.36 13.91 3.08
C PRO A 229 -18.30 13.46 4.20
N HIS A 230 -18.21 12.20 4.64
CA HIS A 230 -19.09 11.60 5.63
C HIS A 230 -18.34 11.21 6.91
N TYR A 231 -17.10 11.64 7.06
CA TYR A 231 -16.23 11.24 8.16
C TYR A 231 -16.21 12.30 9.27
N GLU A 232 -16.36 11.85 10.52
CA GLU A 232 -16.45 12.73 11.71
C GLU A 232 -15.29 12.56 12.69
N GLY A 233 -14.39 11.59 12.44
CA GLY A 233 -13.21 11.34 13.27
C GLY A 233 -12.05 12.29 12.98
N VAL A 234 -10.82 11.85 13.26
CA VAL A 234 -9.61 12.65 13.00
C VAL A 234 -8.98 12.28 11.65
N VAL A 235 -8.89 13.21 10.71
CA VAL A 235 -8.22 13.01 9.42
C VAL A 235 -6.79 13.52 9.44
N ALA A 236 -5.83 12.62 9.23
CA ALA A 236 -4.42 12.93 9.06
C ALA A 236 -4.07 13.09 7.56
N HIS A 237 -3.52 14.25 7.20
CA HIS A 237 -3.16 14.58 5.82
C HIS A 237 -1.95 15.52 5.72
N ASP A 238 -1.48 15.84 4.52
CA ASP A 238 -0.27 16.65 4.25
C ASP A 238 -0.46 18.18 4.40
N CYS A 239 -1.52 18.61 5.09
CA CYS A 239 -1.92 20.01 5.24
C CYS A 239 -2.24 20.72 3.90
N TRP A 240 -2.60 19.99 2.84
CA TRP A 240 -3.07 20.61 1.62
C TRP A 240 -4.42 21.32 1.82
N SER A 241 -4.57 22.50 1.21
CA SER A 241 -5.69 23.42 1.48
C SER A 241 -7.06 22.86 1.12
N SER A 242 -7.14 21.93 0.15
CA SER A 242 -8.44 21.34 -0.23
C SER A 242 -9.06 20.48 0.85
N TYR A 243 -8.26 19.96 1.81
CA TYR A 243 -8.79 19.26 2.97
C TYR A 243 -9.53 20.20 3.93
N TYR A 244 -9.21 21.49 3.94
CA TYR A 244 -9.87 22.49 4.80
C TYR A 244 -11.08 23.14 4.10
N ASN A 245 -11.70 22.45 3.15
CA ASN A 245 -12.93 22.91 2.50
C ASN A 245 -14.15 22.67 3.40
N ASP A 246 -15.19 23.49 3.26
CA ASP A 246 -16.44 23.36 4.02
C ASP A 246 -17.10 21.98 3.91
N ALA A 247 -16.87 21.25 2.81
CA ALA A 247 -17.34 19.88 2.63
C ALA A 247 -16.77 18.88 3.67
N PHE A 248 -15.68 19.23 4.36
CA PHE A 248 -14.98 18.35 5.30
C PHE A 248 -14.92 18.93 6.73
N LYS A 249 -15.64 20.02 7.00
CA LYS A 249 -15.63 20.73 8.29
C LYS A 249 -16.05 19.88 9.49
N HIS A 250 -16.72 18.75 9.24
CA HIS A 250 -17.18 17.81 10.26
C HIS A 250 -16.04 16.94 10.80
N ALA A 251 -14.97 16.75 10.02
CA ALA A 251 -13.79 16.02 10.45
C ALA A 251 -12.88 16.93 11.28
N THR A 252 -12.25 16.36 12.30
CA THR A 252 -11.14 17.04 12.99
C THR A 252 -9.85 16.82 12.21
N HIS A 253 -9.07 17.87 11.97
CA HIS A 253 -7.86 17.76 11.16
C HIS A 253 -6.60 17.48 11.99
N ALA A 254 -5.68 16.75 11.36
CA ALA A 254 -4.35 16.49 11.85
C ALA A 254 -3.32 16.66 10.73
N CYS A 255 -2.31 17.47 11.00
CA CYS A 255 -1.26 17.76 10.04
C CYS A 255 -0.13 16.73 10.11
N CYS A 256 0.34 16.27 8.94
CA CYS A 256 1.47 15.36 8.86
C CYS A 256 2.78 16.07 9.26
N GLY A 257 3.23 15.82 10.49
CA GLY A 257 4.46 16.38 11.03
C GLY A 257 5.72 16.03 10.22
N ALA A 258 5.73 14.88 9.52
CA ALA A 258 6.83 14.51 8.63
C ALA A 258 6.93 15.39 7.37
N HIS A 259 5.82 15.94 6.86
CA HIS A 259 5.84 16.93 5.77
C HIS A 259 6.37 18.26 6.29
N ILE A 260 5.86 18.73 7.43
CA ILE A 260 6.30 19.97 8.08
C ILE A 260 7.80 19.95 8.37
N ASP A 261 8.30 18.85 8.92
CA ASP A 261 9.73 18.69 9.22
C ASP A 261 10.61 18.75 7.96
N ARG A 262 10.16 18.19 6.84
CA ARG A 262 10.88 18.32 5.55
C ARG A 262 10.92 19.75 5.06
N GLU A 263 9.84 20.50 5.25
CA GLU A 263 9.80 21.93 4.87
C GLU A 263 10.68 22.79 5.79
N LEU A 264 10.66 22.53 7.11
CA LEU A 264 11.57 23.15 8.07
C LEU A 264 13.03 22.87 7.72
N GLU A 265 13.36 21.64 7.36
CA GLU A 265 14.70 21.26 6.88
C GLU A 265 15.08 22.03 5.60
N GLY A 266 14.13 22.23 4.68
CA GLY A 266 14.30 23.08 3.52
C GLY A 266 14.63 24.54 3.88
N VAL A 267 14.00 25.09 4.92
CA VAL A 267 14.32 26.45 5.42
C VAL A 267 15.71 26.49 6.04
N ILE A 268 16.11 25.47 6.80
CA ILE A 268 17.43 25.38 7.41
C ILE A 268 18.53 25.33 6.34
N GLN A 269 18.37 24.48 5.32
CA GLN A 269 19.40 24.28 4.30
C GLN A 269 19.50 25.46 3.33
N ASN A 270 18.36 25.95 2.84
CA ASN A 270 18.35 26.94 1.76
C ASN A 270 18.36 28.39 2.28
N HIS A 271 17.86 28.63 3.50
CA HIS A 271 17.72 29.98 4.04
C HIS A 271 18.47 30.18 5.38
N ARG A 272 19.06 29.12 5.94
CA ARG A 272 19.90 29.14 7.16
C ARG A 272 19.24 29.84 8.34
N GLN A 273 17.92 29.73 8.47
CA GLN A 273 17.17 30.43 9.52
C GLN A 273 17.05 29.58 10.79
N ARG A 274 17.50 30.15 11.92
CA ARG A 274 17.56 29.44 13.21
C ARG A 274 16.18 29.10 13.78
N TRP A 275 15.14 29.90 13.51
CA TRP A 275 13.79 29.62 14.01
C TRP A 275 13.27 28.26 13.51
N ALA A 276 13.57 27.90 12.26
CA ALA A 276 13.13 26.63 11.67
C ALA A 276 13.79 25.44 12.38
N LYS A 277 15.08 25.57 12.75
CA LYS A 277 15.77 24.57 13.56
C LYS A 277 15.19 24.46 14.96
N SER A 278 14.85 25.58 15.59
CA SER A 278 14.18 25.60 16.90
C SER A 278 12.82 24.91 16.84
N MET A 279 12.02 25.17 15.80
CA MET A 279 10.72 24.52 15.60
C MET A 279 10.88 23.00 15.39
N GLN A 280 11.83 22.60 14.55
CA GLN A 280 12.15 21.18 14.33
C GLN A 280 12.54 20.47 15.64
N ASN A 281 13.38 21.11 16.46
CA ASN A 281 13.77 20.57 17.77
C ASN A 281 12.59 20.48 18.75
N LEU A 282 11.68 21.47 18.73
CA LEU A 282 10.46 21.47 19.56
C LEU A 282 9.55 20.29 19.20
N LEU A 283 9.24 20.13 17.90
CA LEU A 283 8.42 19.02 17.40
C LEU A 283 9.08 17.65 17.70
N ALA A 284 10.41 17.56 17.59
CA ALA A 284 11.14 16.35 17.96
C ALA A 284 11.03 16.03 19.46
N LYS A 285 11.08 17.05 20.32
CA LYS A 285 10.92 16.89 21.78
C LYS A 285 9.50 16.43 22.11
N LEU A 286 8.49 17.01 21.47
CA LEU A 286 7.09 16.59 21.58
C LEU A 286 6.91 15.12 21.19
N TYR A 287 7.42 14.73 20.03
CA TYR A 287 7.37 13.34 19.54
C TYR A 287 7.97 12.35 20.54
N LYS A 288 9.20 12.63 21.03
CA LYS A 288 9.85 11.78 22.06
C LYS A 288 9.07 11.74 23.37
N THR A 289 8.46 12.86 23.75
CA THR A 289 7.69 12.96 25.00
C THR A 289 6.39 12.16 24.89
N LYS A 290 5.67 12.27 23.77
CA LYS A 290 4.52 11.41 23.46
C LYS A 290 4.88 9.94 23.63
N SER A 291 5.94 9.46 22.96
CA SER A 291 6.34 8.05 23.05
C SER A 291 6.56 7.57 24.48
N LYS A 292 7.16 8.41 25.35
CA LYS A 292 7.35 8.08 26.78
C LYS A 292 6.04 8.04 27.56
N LEU A 293 5.10 8.94 27.26
CA LEU A 293 3.81 9.00 27.93
C LEU A 293 2.88 7.86 27.48
N THR A 294 2.88 7.53 26.18
CA THR A 294 2.18 6.36 25.63
C THR A 294 2.69 5.06 26.27
N ALA A 295 4.01 4.91 26.45
CA ALA A 295 4.59 3.75 27.13
C ALA A 295 4.18 3.64 28.61
N ARG A 296 3.65 4.71 29.20
CA ARG A 296 3.07 4.75 30.56
C ARG A 296 1.55 4.61 30.56
N GLY A 297 0.93 4.26 29.43
CA GLY A 297 -0.52 4.07 29.31
C GLY A 297 -1.35 5.36 29.25
N GLN A 298 -0.72 6.54 29.03
CA GLN A 298 -1.48 7.78 28.88
C GLN A 298 -2.07 7.90 27.47
N ALA A 299 -3.28 8.47 27.36
CA ALA A 299 -3.97 8.71 26.09
C ALA A 299 -3.74 10.12 25.52
N SER A 300 -3.21 11.06 26.32
CA SER A 300 -2.89 12.42 25.92
C SER A 300 -1.84 13.04 26.83
N ALA A 301 -1.22 14.14 26.40
CA ALA A 301 -0.27 14.87 27.22
C ALA A 301 -0.96 15.70 28.32
N PRO A 302 -0.38 15.83 29.53
CA PRO A 302 -0.93 16.69 30.59
C PRO A 302 -1.13 18.14 30.13
N LYS A 303 -2.24 18.78 30.55
CA LYS A 303 -2.59 20.15 30.12
C LYS A 303 -1.45 21.16 30.32
N LYS A 304 -0.76 21.11 31.46
CA LYS A 304 0.39 21.97 31.76
C LYS A 304 1.51 21.82 30.72
N LEU A 305 1.80 20.58 30.34
CA LEU A 305 2.84 20.27 29.36
C LEU A 305 2.43 20.77 27.95
N VAL A 306 1.16 20.58 27.58
CA VAL A 306 0.61 21.12 26.32
C VAL A 306 0.74 22.65 26.29
N GLN A 307 0.40 23.34 27.38
CA GLN A 307 0.54 24.80 27.48
C GLN A 307 2.00 25.27 27.37
N GLU A 308 2.92 24.61 28.07
CA GLU A 308 4.36 24.93 28.01
C GLU A 308 4.92 24.82 26.59
N PHE A 309 4.59 23.71 25.90
CA PHE A 309 5.02 23.51 24.52
C PHE A 309 4.33 24.44 23.53
N SER A 310 3.04 24.72 23.74
CA SER A 310 2.25 25.66 22.94
C SER A 310 2.83 27.08 23.01
N ALA A 311 3.19 27.56 24.21
CA ALA A 311 3.85 28.85 24.38
C ALA A 311 5.27 28.86 23.77
N GLY A 312 5.99 27.73 23.84
CA GLY A 312 7.28 27.58 23.15
C GLY A 312 7.15 27.65 21.63
N TYR A 313 6.07 27.11 21.07
CA TYR A 313 5.74 27.15 19.66
C TYR A 313 5.53 28.61 19.19
N ASP A 314 4.72 29.38 19.93
CA ASP A 314 4.41 30.78 19.58
C ASP A 314 5.65 31.67 19.59
N ARG A 315 6.49 31.55 20.63
CA ARG A 315 7.76 32.29 20.71
C ARG A 315 8.71 32.01 19.53
N ILE A 316 8.67 30.79 18.99
CA ILE A 316 9.47 30.44 17.81
C ILE A 316 8.87 31.07 16.55
N LEU A 317 7.55 31.08 16.41
CA LEU A 317 6.85 31.72 15.29
C LEU A 317 7.06 33.23 15.28
N GLU A 318 6.99 33.91 16.43
CA GLU A 318 7.28 35.35 16.55
C GLU A 318 8.68 35.69 15.99
N ARG A 319 9.70 34.91 16.37
CA ARG A 319 11.07 35.05 15.82
C ARG A 319 11.14 34.73 14.33
N GLY A 320 10.27 33.83 13.86
CA GLY A 320 10.13 33.50 12.45
C GLY A 320 9.57 34.68 11.65
N PHE A 321 8.47 35.26 12.10
CA PHE A 321 7.83 36.41 11.47
C PHE A 321 8.69 37.67 11.52
N SER A 322 9.37 37.95 12.62
CA SER A 322 10.27 39.12 12.71
C SER A 322 11.43 39.06 11.71
N ARG A 323 11.90 37.86 11.37
CA ARG A 323 12.95 37.65 10.35
C ARG A 323 12.40 37.59 8.92
N ASN A 324 11.10 37.34 8.75
CA ASN A 324 10.44 37.24 7.45
C ASN A 324 9.22 38.15 7.42
N PRO A 325 9.40 39.48 7.57
CA PRO A 325 8.29 40.40 7.52
C PRO A 325 7.59 40.30 6.16
N TYR A 326 6.27 40.39 6.17
CA TYR A 326 5.52 40.49 4.93
C TYR A 326 5.95 41.78 4.21
N GLN A 327 6.36 41.64 2.95
CA GLN A 327 6.68 42.77 2.09
C GLN A 327 5.52 42.97 1.14
N GLU A 328 4.86 44.12 1.24
CA GLU A 328 3.87 44.51 0.24
C GLU A 328 4.55 44.66 -1.13
N PRO A 329 3.98 44.07 -2.19
CA PRO A 329 4.55 44.23 -3.51
C PRO A 329 4.46 45.70 -3.95
N LYS A 330 5.57 46.21 -4.48
CA LYS A 330 5.68 47.59 -4.99
C LYS A 330 4.73 47.87 -6.16
N GLU A 331 4.31 46.83 -6.89
CA GLU A 331 3.36 46.92 -7.99
C GLU A 331 2.18 45.96 -7.78
N ARG A 332 0.96 46.48 -7.89
CA ARG A 332 -0.27 45.67 -7.86
C ARG A 332 -0.45 44.95 -9.20
N LYS A 333 0.06 43.73 -9.32
CA LYS A 333 -0.25 42.82 -10.43
C LYS A 333 -1.53 42.04 -10.13
N ARG A 334 -2.26 41.62 -11.17
CA ARG A 334 -3.49 40.81 -11.03
C ARG A 334 -3.17 39.50 -10.29
N GLY A 335 -3.83 39.26 -9.16
CA GLY A 335 -3.64 38.07 -8.31
C GLY A 335 -3.01 38.38 -6.94
N LYS A 336 -3.04 37.41 -6.02
CA LYS A 336 -2.43 37.59 -4.69
C LYS A 336 -0.91 37.71 -4.81
N PRO A 337 -0.25 38.64 -4.07
CA PRO A 337 1.20 38.77 -4.04
C PRO A 337 1.85 37.43 -3.68
N LYS A 338 2.87 37.01 -4.43
CA LYS A 338 3.59 35.76 -4.13
C LYS A 338 4.36 35.91 -2.82
N LYS A 339 3.84 35.33 -1.74
CA LYS A 339 4.59 35.14 -0.50
C LYS A 339 5.66 34.08 -0.73
N GLY A 340 6.88 34.32 -0.24
CA GLY A 340 7.97 33.33 -0.31
C GLY A 340 7.63 32.06 0.49
N LYS A 341 8.25 30.93 0.14
CA LYS A 341 8.01 29.62 0.78
C LYS A 341 8.13 29.65 2.30
N VAL A 342 9.07 30.45 2.83
CA VAL A 342 9.32 30.59 4.27
C VAL A 342 8.13 31.22 4.99
N LEU A 343 7.57 32.31 4.43
CA LEU A 343 6.44 33.01 5.03
C LEU A 343 5.16 32.17 4.93
N CYS A 344 4.94 31.47 3.81
CA CYS A 344 3.82 30.53 3.69
C CYS A 344 3.88 29.41 4.75
N LEU A 345 5.08 28.89 5.05
CA LEU A 345 5.25 27.89 6.11
C LEU A 345 4.93 28.49 7.49
N LEU A 346 5.40 29.70 7.80
CA LEU A 346 5.11 30.38 9.07
C LEU A 346 3.62 30.64 9.27
N GLU A 347 2.94 31.16 8.24
CA GLU A 347 1.49 31.38 8.27
C GLU A 347 0.74 30.08 8.48
N ARG A 348 1.10 29.02 7.74
CA ARG A 348 0.46 27.71 7.91
C ARG A 348 0.70 27.11 9.31
N LEU A 349 1.91 27.26 9.86
CA LEU A 349 2.20 26.81 11.22
C LEU A 349 1.40 27.59 12.28
N ARG A 350 1.21 28.90 12.08
CA ARG A 350 0.36 29.73 12.95
C ARG A 350 -1.10 29.33 12.85
N ASP A 351 -1.62 29.28 11.62
CA ASP A 351 -3.06 29.14 11.35
C ASP A 351 -3.55 27.71 11.64
N LEU A 352 -2.69 26.70 11.46
CA LEU A 352 -3.01 25.29 11.69
C LEU A 352 -2.36 24.75 12.97
N LYS A 353 -2.01 25.62 13.93
CA LYS A 353 -1.26 25.23 15.14
C LYS A 353 -1.87 24.03 15.85
N ASP A 354 -3.18 24.03 16.05
CA ASP A 354 -3.87 22.94 16.75
C ASP A 354 -3.78 21.62 15.97
N ASP A 355 -3.86 21.66 14.65
CA ASP A 355 -3.75 20.47 13.79
C ASP A 355 -2.31 19.95 13.71
N VAL A 356 -1.33 20.85 13.76
CA VAL A 356 0.11 20.51 13.85
C VAL A 356 0.44 19.86 15.19
N LEU A 357 -0.18 20.33 16.28
CA LEU A 357 0.03 19.79 17.63
C LEU A 357 -0.91 18.62 17.96
N ARG A 358 -1.87 18.29 17.09
CA ARG A 358 -2.88 17.25 17.30
C ARG A 358 -2.28 15.92 17.73
N PHE A 359 -1.17 15.50 17.10
CA PHE A 359 -0.49 14.25 17.45
C PHE A 359 -0.07 14.18 18.93
N PHE A 360 0.15 15.33 19.58
CA PHE A 360 0.56 15.44 20.97
C PHE A 360 -0.61 15.66 21.94
N THR A 361 -1.71 16.26 21.47
CA THR A 361 -2.93 16.43 22.29
C THR A 361 -3.85 15.22 22.24
N ASP A 362 -3.80 14.44 21.16
CA ASP A 362 -4.52 13.18 20.97
C ASP A 362 -3.52 12.09 20.56
N PHE A 363 -3.29 11.09 21.43
CA PHE A 363 -2.26 10.09 21.14
C PHE A 363 -2.66 9.07 20.08
N ARG A 364 -3.95 8.96 19.72
CA ARG A 364 -4.40 8.12 18.60
C ARG A 364 -3.80 8.59 17.28
N VAL A 365 -3.58 9.89 17.14
CA VAL A 365 -3.06 10.53 15.92
C VAL A 365 -1.55 10.35 15.80
N PRO A 366 -1.02 9.63 14.80
CA PRO A 366 0.42 9.48 14.63
C PRO A 366 1.07 10.79 14.16
N PHE A 367 2.37 10.95 14.41
CA PHE A 367 3.12 12.14 13.94
C PHE A 367 3.22 12.24 12.41
N SER A 368 2.97 11.15 11.68
CA SER A 368 3.09 11.10 10.23
C SER A 368 1.94 10.36 9.59
N ASN A 369 1.62 10.77 8.36
CA ASN A 369 0.69 10.10 7.47
C ASN A 369 1.29 8.88 6.74
N ASN A 370 2.18 8.13 7.40
CA ASN A 370 2.93 7.02 6.79
C ASN A 370 2.01 5.89 6.30
N ILE A 371 0.81 5.75 6.86
CA ILE A 371 -0.16 4.73 6.47
C ILE A 371 -0.62 4.99 5.03
N ALA A 372 -1.16 6.17 4.74
CA ALA A 372 -1.52 6.54 3.36
C ALA A 372 -0.30 6.52 2.42
N GLU A 373 0.86 7.01 2.88
CA GLU A 373 2.09 7.01 2.08
C GLU A 373 2.55 5.62 1.66
N ARG A 374 2.44 4.62 2.56
CA ARG A 374 2.78 3.23 2.25
C ARG A 374 1.79 2.63 1.27
N SER A 375 0.49 2.91 1.41
CA SER A 375 -0.55 2.38 0.54
C SER A 375 -0.37 2.86 -0.92
N PHE A 376 -0.14 4.14 -1.20
CA PHE A 376 0.07 4.57 -2.60
C PHE A 376 1.49 4.34 -3.14
N ARG A 377 2.48 3.99 -2.30
CA ARG A 377 3.87 3.72 -2.77
C ARG A 377 3.88 2.68 -3.88
N MET A 378 2.97 1.72 -3.80
CA MET A 378 2.76 0.67 -4.79
C MET A 378 2.19 1.22 -6.11
N SER A 379 1.25 2.18 -6.06
CA SER A 379 0.80 2.94 -7.24
C SER A 379 1.97 3.70 -7.89
N LYS A 380 2.84 4.35 -7.10
CA LYS A 380 4.05 5.01 -7.62
C LYS A 380 5.03 4.01 -8.26
N LEU A 381 5.18 2.82 -7.69
CA LEU A 381 6.02 1.75 -8.25
C LEU A 381 5.42 1.20 -9.56
N LYS A 382 4.11 0.99 -9.63
CA LYS A 382 3.41 0.63 -10.86
C LYS A 382 3.66 1.68 -11.94
N MET A 383 3.58 2.97 -11.61
CA MET A 383 3.87 4.06 -12.56
C MET A 383 5.33 4.09 -13.02
N LYS A 384 6.30 3.77 -12.16
CA LYS A 384 7.70 3.64 -12.60
C LYS A 384 7.90 2.49 -13.58
N THR A 385 7.14 1.41 -13.39
CA THR A 385 7.32 0.16 -14.13
C THR A 385 6.54 0.17 -15.45
N ALA A 386 5.31 0.69 -15.44
CA ALA A 386 4.40 0.71 -16.59
C ALA A 386 4.38 2.07 -17.32
N GLY A 387 4.79 3.16 -16.68
CA GLY A 387 4.76 4.53 -17.22
C GLY A 387 3.35 5.15 -17.31
N SER A 388 2.36 4.39 -17.78
CA SER A 388 0.94 4.76 -17.88
C SER A 388 0.08 3.51 -17.95
N PHE A 389 -1.11 3.54 -17.34
CA PHE A 389 -2.18 2.61 -17.69
C PHE A 389 -2.67 2.94 -19.11
N ARG A 390 -2.87 1.91 -19.94
CA ARG A 390 -3.25 2.04 -21.36
C ARG A 390 -4.72 1.71 -21.65
N SER A 391 -5.42 1.09 -20.70
CA SER A 391 -6.88 1.00 -20.72
C SER A 391 -7.47 2.17 -19.95
N ALA A 392 -8.67 2.62 -20.36
CA ALA A 392 -9.37 3.71 -19.68
C ALA A 392 -9.62 3.39 -18.20
N ASP A 393 -10.03 2.15 -17.92
CA ASP A 393 -10.32 1.70 -16.55
C ASP A 393 -9.10 1.13 -15.82
N GLY A 394 -7.95 0.97 -16.49
CA GLY A 394 -6.78 0.29 -15.92
C GLY A 394 -6.26 0.91 -14.63
N GLY A 395 -6.35 2.24 -14.51
CA GLY A 395 -6.01 2.93 -13.25
C GLY A 395 -6.99 2.62 -12.13
N SER A 396 -8.29 2.59 -12.43
CA SER A 396 -9.35 2.25 -11.48
C SER A 396 -9.24 0.78 -11.06
N ASN A 397 -9.09 -0.14 -12.02
CA ASN A 397 -8.95 -1.57 -11.78
C ASN A 397 -7.78 -1.87 -10.85
N PHE A 398 -6.62 -1.26 -11.13
CA PHE A 398 -5.47 -1.38 -10.25
C PHE A 398 -5.76 -0.90 -8.82
N CYS A 399 -6.44 0.25 -8.66
CA CYS A 399 -6.72 0.81 -7.34
C CYS A 399 -7.69 -0.05 -6.54
N TRP A 400 -8.73 -0.63 -7.15
CA TRP A 400 -9.64 -1.55 -6.47
C TRP A 400 -8.96 -2.84 -6.04
N ILE A 401 -8.23 -3.49 -6.95
CA ILE A 401 -7.47 -4.71 -6.63
C ILE A 401 -6.45 -4.43 -5.53
N PHE A 402 -5.71 -3.33 -5.64
CA PHE A 402 -4.68 -3.00 -4.66
C PHE A 402 -5.26 -2.61 -3.30
N SER A 403 -6.45 -2.02 -3.24
CA SER A 403 -7.16 -1.73 -1.99
C SER A 403 -7.40 -3.01 -1.17
N ILE A 404 -7.85 -4.08 -1.84
CA ILE A 404 -8.05 -5.38 -1.20
C ILE A 404 -6.71 -6.02 -0.81
N ILE A 405 -5.72 -6.01 -1.71
CA ILE A 405 -4.38 -6.56 -1.42
C ILE A 405 -3.77 -5.87 -0.19
N ASP A 406 -3.81 -4.54 -0.11
CA ASP A 406 -3.23 -3.79 1.00
C ASP A 406 -4.00 -4.04 2.30
N THR A 407 -5.33 -4.10 2.25
CA THR A 407 -6.19 -4.45 3.39
C THR A 407 -5.86 -5.86 3.92
N VAL A 408 -5.75 -6.86 3.06
CA VAL A 408 -5.38 -8.24 3.44
C VAL A 408 -4.00 -8.26 4.10
N ARG A 409 -3.02 -7.56 3.53
CA ARG A 409 -1.64 -7.50 4.08
C ARG A 409 -1.57 -6.82 5.43
N LYS A 410 -2.32 -5.74 5.62
CA LYS A 410 -2.41 -5.02 6.90
C LYS A 410 -2.89 -5.93 8.04
N ASN A 411 -3.68 -6.94 7.73
CA ASN A 411 -4.23 -7.91 8.67
C ASN A 411 -3.49 -9.27 8.63
N GLY A 412 -2.26 -9.31 8.09
CA GLY A 412 -1.42 -10.52 8.08
C GLY A 412 -1.86 -11.61 7.11
N GLY A 413 -2.84 -11.35 6.25
CA GLY A 413 -3.33 -12.31 5.26
C GLY A 413 -2.43 -12.45 4.04
N ASN A 414 -2.67 -13.52 3.27
CA ASN A 414 -1.95 -13.80 2.03
C ASN A 414 -2.71 -13.20 0.81
N PRO A 415 -2.13 -12.23 0.08
CA PRO A 415 -2.78 -11.61 -1.08
C PRO A 415 -3.16 -12.59 -2.19
N PHE A 416 -2.33 -13.60 -2.45
CA PHE A 416 -2.62 -14.58 -3.49
C PHE A 416 -3.86 -15.40 -3.15
N LYS A 417 -3.96 -15.88 -1.90
CA LYS A 417 -5.16 -16.59 -1.41
C LYS A 417 -6.41 -15.72 -1.49
N ALA A 418 -6.30 -14.43 -1.14
CA ALA A 418 -7.42 -13.50 -1.25
C ALA A 418 -7.89 -13.33 -2.72
N LEU A 419 -6.97 -13.24 -3.68
CA LEU A 419 -7.30 -13.15 -5.10
C LEU A 419 -7.94 -14.44 -5.63
N GLU A 420 -7.46 -15.60 -5.19
CA GLU A 420 -8.08 -16.89 -5.50
C GLU A 420 -9.53 -16.95 -4.98
N GLN A 421 -9.73 -16.52 -3.72
CA GLN A 421 -11.04 -16.43 -3.09
C GLN A 421 -11.97 -15.42 -3.78
N LEU A 422 -11.43 -14.34 -4.36
CA LEU A 422 -12.22 -13.38 -5.14
C LEU A 422 -12.75 -14.03 -6.41
N PHE A 423 -11.91 -14.77 -7.14
CA PHE A 423 -12.32 -15.43 -8.39
C PHE A 423 -13.26 -16.60 -8.20
N ASN A 424 -13.27 -17.24 -7.03
CA ASN A 424 -14.20 -18.33 -6.69
C ASN A 424 -15.43 -17.86 -5.88
N ASN A 425 -15.64 -16.56 -5.72
CA ASN A 425 -16.74 -15.95 -4.95
C ASN A 425 -16.80 -16.34 -3.46
N SER A 426 -15.69 -16.73 -2.83
CA SER A 426 -15.64 -17.07 -1.39
C SER A 426 -14.96 -16.01 -0.51
N PHE A 427 -14.39 -14.95 -1.12
CA PHE A 427 -13.72 -13.91 -0.36
C PHE A 427 -14.70 -13.09 0.48
N SER A 428 -14.32 -12.81 1.73
CA SER A 428 -15.04 -11.88 2.59
C SER A 428 -14.07 -11.07 3.45
N LEU A 429 -14.57 -9.95 3.96
CA LEU A 429 -13.83 -9.07 4.87
C LEU A 429 -14.03 -9.43 6.37
N ALA A 430 -14.52 -10.64 6.68
CA ALA A 430 -14.83 -11.07 8.04
C ALA A 430 -13.63 -11.04 9.01
N PHE A 431 -12.39 -11.12 8.50
CA PHE A 431 -11.17 -10.97 9.31
C PHE A 431 -10.95 -9.55 9.88
N LEU A 432 -11.79 -8.59 9.48
CA LEU A 432 -11.75 -7.22 10.00
C LEU A 432 -12.64 -7.04 11.24
N ASP A 433 -13.50 -8.00 11.55
CA ASP A 433 -14.23 -8.07 12.83
C ASP A 433 -13.27 -8.48 13.96
#